data_AF-R6E261-F1
#
_entry.id   AF-R6E261-F1
#
_cell.length_a   1.000
_cell.length_b   1.000
_cell.length_c   1.000
_cell.angle_alpha   90.00
_cell.angle_beta   90.00
_cell.angle_gamma   90.00
#
_symmetry.space_group_name_H-M   'P 1'
#
loop_
_entity.id
_entity.type
_entity.pdbx_description
1 polymer ?
#
loop_
_entity_poly.entity_id
_entity_poly.type
_entity_poly.pdbx_seq_one_letter_code
_entity_poly.pdbx_strand_id
1 'polypeptide(L)'
;MKKKPENKKATGKYASMYMLIGMCIGIGIGMCLGNVIFDNIGIGMCFGIGIGFLLGFSYGSSLDKKALNVVEIIEDDFGCEGVSEDAEAMVTVVVTDAEGKEQHIRMADKLCYERNIEKGDSVMLDKDGTLKQICKVPAKKKK
;
A
#
# COMPACT_ATOMS: atom_id res chain seq x y z
N MET A 1 -20.84 -11.80 -33.02
CA MET A 1 -20.02 -10.65 -32.57
C MET A 1 -19.47 -10.95 -31.18
N LYS A 2 -18.18 -11.31 -31.06
CA LYS A 2 -17.53 -11.51 -29.76
C LYS A 2 -17.40 -10.14 -29.09
N LYS A 3 -18.14 -9.89 -28.00
CA LYS A 3 -17.95 -8.68 -27.17
C LYS A 3 -16.52 -8.73 -26.62
N LYS A 4 -15.67 -7.83 -27.12
CA LYS A 4 -14.35 -7.54 -26.57
C LYS A 4 -14.58 -7.11 -25.11
N PRO A 5 -13.93 -7.72 -24.11
CA PRO A 5 -14.07 -7.26 -22.74
C PRO A 5 -13.56 -5.81 -22.68
N GLU A 6 -14.46 -4.91 -22.32
CA GLU A 6 -14.17 -3.53 -22.01
C GLU A 6 -13.10 -3.54 -20.92
N ASN A 7 -11.86 -3.19 -21.28
CA ASN A 7 -10.74 -3.07 -20.36
C ASN A 7 -11.00 -1.85 -19.48
N LYS A 8 -11.89 -2.01 -18.48
CA LYS A 8 -11.91 -1.15 -17.32
C LYS A 8 -10.58 -1.40 -16.64
N LYS A 9 -9.63 -0.48 -16.82
CA LYS A 9 -8.44 -0.39 -15.96
C LYS A 9 -8.95 -0.47 -14.53
N ALA A 10 -8.72 -1.60 -13.86
CA ALA A 10 -9.04 -1.72 -12.45
C ALA A 10 -8.06 -0.79 -11.73
N THR A 11 -8.50 0.45 -11.47
CA THR A 11 -7.74 1.39 -10.65
C THR A 11 -7.45 0.70 -9.32
N GLY A 12 -6.17 0.59 -8.97
CA GLY A 12 -5.74 -0.12 -7.78
C GLY A 12 -6.31 0.48 -6.48
N LYS A 13 -6.28 -0.33 -5.42
CA LYS A 13 -6.84 0.03 -4.10
C LYS A 13 -6.18 1.29 -3.56
N TYR A 14 -4.86 1.43 -3.76
CA TYR A 14 -4.11 2.60 -3.28
C TYR A 14 -4.22 3.77 -4.24
N ALA A 15 -4.18 3.55 -5.55
CA ALA A 15 -4.37 4.58 -6.57
C ALA A 15 -5.69 5.34 -6.35
N SER A 16 -6.78 4.62 -6.10
CA SER A 16 -8.07 5.26 -5.82
C SER A 16 -8.08 6.06 -4.51
N MET A 17 -7.50 5.53 -3.44
CA MET A 17 -7.41 6.25 -2.16
C MET A 17 -6.54 7.51 -2.26
N TYR A 18 -5.32 7.40 -2.76
CA TYR A 18 -4.39 8.54 -2.84
C TYR A 18 -4.78 9.56 -3.90
N MET A 19 -5.52 9.16 -4.94
CA MET A 19 -6.17 10.10 -5.86
C MET A 19 -7.15 11.02 -5.11
N LEU A 20 -8.05 10.46 -4.30
CA LEU A 20 -9.04 11.25 -3.54
C LEU A 20 -8.35 12.17 -2.53
N ILE A 21 -7.37 11.66 -1.80
CA ILE A 21 -6.58 12.44 -0.83
C ILE A 21 -5.86 13.58 -1.55
N GLY A 22 -5.18 13.28 -2.66
CA GLY A 22 -4.48 14.27 -3.47
C GLY A 22 -5.40 15.36 -4.02
N MET A 23 -6.60 15.00 -4.47
CA MET A 23 -7.60 15.98 -4.91
C MET A 23 -8.07 16.88 -3.77
N CYS A 24 -8.38 16.33 -2.60
CA CYS A 24 -8.83 17.13 -1.45
C CYS A 24 -7.76 18.12 -0.98
N ILE A 25 -6.51 17.66 -0.84
CA ILE A 25 -5.38 18.53 -0.47
C ILE A 25 -5.13 19.57 -1.56
N GLY A 26 -5.20 19.15 -2.83
CA GLY A 26 -5.05 20.01 -4.00
C GLY A 26 -6.09 21.13 -4.05
N ILE A 27 -7.37 20.84 -3.74
CA ILE A 27 -8.42 21.86 -3.63
C ILE A 27 -8.08 22.86 -2.53
N GLY A 28 -7.73 22.40 -1.32
CA GLY A 28 -7.41 23.29 -0.20
C GLY A 28 -6.26 24.24 -0.51
N ILE A 29 -5.13 23.72 -0.98
CA ILE A 29 -3.96 24.52 -1.36
C ILE A 29 -4.28 25.42 -2.56
N GLY A 30 -4.99 24.88 -3.55
CA GLY A 30 -5.38 25.60 -4.77
C GLY A 30 -6.30 26.78 -4.50
N MET A 31 -7.24 26.65 -3.56
CA MET A 31 -8.10 27.76 -3.13
C MET A 31 -7.29 28.89 -2.47
N CYS A 32 -6.37 28.55 -1.56
CA CYS A 32 -5.52 29.53 -0.89
C CYS A 32 -4.61 30.26 -1.90
N LEU A 33 -3.91 29.53 -2.77
CA LEU A 33 -2.99 30.12 -3.74
C LEU A 33 -3.72 30.85 -4.88
N GLY A 34 -4.88 30.34 -5.31
CA GLY A 34 -5.69 30.97 -6.34
C GLY A 34 -6.18 32.36 -5.95
N ASN A 35 -6.56 32.54 -4.69
CA ASN A 35 -6.98 33.84 -4.17
C ASN A 35 -5.80 34.80 -3.96
N VAL A 36 -4.60 34.30 -3.63
CA VAL A 36 -3.43 35.15 -3.35
C VAL A 36 -2.66 35.55 -4.61
N ILE A 37 -2.58 34.67 -5.61
CA ILE A 37 -1.73 34.88 -6.80
C ILE A 37 -2.55 35.34 -8.01
N PHE A 38 -3.74 34.78 -8.19
CA PHE A 38 -4.54 34.97 -9.41
C PHE A 38 -5.85 35.74 -9.16
N ASP A 39 -6.09 36.17 -7.92
CA ASP A 39 -7.36 36.76 -7.43
C ASP A 39 -8.61 35.97 -7.92
N ASN A 40 -8.42 34.67 -8.16
CA ASN A 40 -9.41 33.81 -8.77
C ASN A 40 -9.34 32.41 -8.18
N ILE A 41 -10.25 32.17 -7.24
CA ILE A 41 -10.40 30.88 -6.56
C ILE A 41 -10.70 29.76 -7.58
N GLY A 42 -11.43 30.04 -8.65
CA GLY A 42 -11.74 29.08 -9.71
C GLY A 42 -10.50 28.54 -10.41
N ILE A 43 -9.59 29.44 -10.80
CA ILE A 43 -8.32 29.08 -11.45
C ILE A 43 -7.46 28.25 -10.49
N GLY A 44 -7.31 28.69 -9.25
CA GLY A 44 -6.54 27.96 -8.23
C GLY A 44 -7.09 26.57 -7.92
N MET A 45 -8.42 26.41 -7.84
CA MET A 45 -9.05 25.09 -7.68
C MET A 45 -8.75 24.16 -8.85
N CYS A 46 -8.85 24.64 -10.09
CA CYS A 46 -8.57 23.83 -11.28
C CYS A 46 -7.13 23.32 -11.29
N PHE A 47 -6.16 24.19 -11.04
CA PHE A 47 -4.75 23.80 -10.94
C PHE A 47 -4.48 22.88 -9.74
N GLY A 48 -5.11 23.18 -8.60
CA GLY A 48 -5.02 22.38 -7.38
C GLY A 48 -5.50 20.94 -7.57
N ILE A 49 -6.67 20.76 -8.19
CA ILE A 49 -7.20 19.42 -8.53
C ILE A 49 -6.27 18.71 -9.51
N GLY A 50 -5.79 19.40 -10.55
CA GLY A 50 -4.91 18.82 -11.56
C GLY A 50 -3.59 18.28 -10.97
N ILE A 51 -2.89 19.11 -10.20
CA ILE A 51 -1.62 18.74 -9.55
C ILE A 51 -1.87 17.68 -8.47
N GLY A 52 -2.89 17.87 -7.64
CA GLY A 52 -3.26 16.94 -6.57
C GLY A 52 -3.63 15.55 -7.10
N PHE A 53 -4.41 15.49 -8.18
CA PHE A 53 -4.74 14.24 -8.88
C PHE A 53 -3.47 13.58 -9.41
N LEU A 54 -2.60 14.30 -10.11
CA LEU A 54 -1.41 13.72 -10.74
C LEU A 54 -0.45 13.13 -9.70
N LEU A 55 -0.16 13.88 -8.64
CA LEU A 55 0.71 13.43 -7.56
C LEU A 55 0.08 12.27 -6.77
N GLY A 56 -1.19 12.38 -6.41
CA GLY A 56 -1.92 11.34 -5.69
C GLY A 56 -2.04 10.04 -6.49
N PHE A 57 -2.37 10.13 -7.77
CA PHE A 57 -2.47 8.97 -8.66
C PHE A 57 -1.11 8.32 -8.91
N SER A 58 -0.07 9.12 -9.16
CA SER A 58 1.29 8.59 -9.40
C SER A 58 1.84 7.86 -8.18
N TYR A 59 1.67 8.45 -6.99
CA TYR A 59 2.09 7.83 -5.74
C TYR A 59 1.27 6.57 -5.44
N GLY A 60 -0.06 6.65 -5.55
CA GLY A 60 -0.93 5.50 -5.31
C GLY A 60 -0.69 4.34 -6.29
N SER A 61 -0.48 4.63 -7.57
CA SER A 61 -0.15 3.61 -8.59
C SER A 61 1.21 2.96 -8.34
N SER A 62 2.17 3.71 -7.79
CA SER A 62 3.47 3.17 -7.42
C SER A 62 3.37 2.24 -6.20
N LEU A 63 2.45 2.52 -5.28
CA LEU A 63 2.13 1.64 -4.16
C LEU A 63 1.41 0.38 -4.60
N ASP A 64 0.42 0.47 -5.50
CA ASP A 64 -0.27 -0.72 -6.01
C ASP A 64 0.69 -1.72 -6.68
N LYS A 65 1.73 -1.23 -7.36
CA LYS A 65 2.77 -2.09 -7.97
C LYS A 65 3.70 -2.76 -6.95
N LYS A 66 3.90 -2.14 -5.79
CA LYS A 66 4.80 -2.63 -4.72
C LYS A 66 4.05 -3.40 -3.64
N ALA A 67 2.72 -3.36 -3.67
CA ALA A 67 1.88 -4.03 -2.70
C ALA A 67 1.90 -5.53 -2.90
N LEU A 68 2.21 -6.23 -1.81
CA LEU A 68 2.17 -7.67 -1.68
C LEU A 68 1.13 -8.00 -0.60
N ASN A 69 0.40 -9.09 -0.75
CA ASN A 69 -0.56 -9.57 0.24
C ASN A 69 0.04 -10.73 1.01
N VAL A 70 -0.03 -10.70 2.33
CA VAL A 70 0.45 -11.79 3.19
C VAL A 70 -0.52 -12.96 3.10
N VAL A 71 -0.05 -14.09 2.59
CA VAL A 71 -0.84 -15.33 2.47
C VAL A 71 -0.71 -16.15 3.75
N GLU A 72 0.50 -16.26 4.26
CA GLU A 72 0.82 -17.10 5.41
C GLU A 72 2.12 -16.61 6.07
N ILE A 73 2.22 -16.88 7.36
CA ILE A 73 3.44 -16.69 8.14
C ILE A 73 3.79 -18.07 8.68
N ILE A 74 4.94 -18.59 8.27
CA ILE A 74 5.42 -19.91 8.64
C ILE A 74 6.48 -19.72 9.73
N GLU A 75 6.20 -20.24 10.91
CA GLU A 75 7.13 -20.30 12.02
C GLU A 75 8.10 -21.46 11.82
N ASP A 76 9.39 -21.24 12.08
CA ASP A 76 10.40 -22.30 12.05
C ASP A 76 10.14 -23.26 13.23
N ASP A 77 9.83 -24.54 12.94
CA ASP A 77 9.67 -25.58 13.96
C ASP A 77 11.04 -26.15 14.35
N PHE A 78 11.58 -25.70 15.48
CA PHE A 78 12.92 -26.08 15.95
C PHE A 78 12.97 -27.45 16.65
N GLY A 79 11.85 -28.18 16.78
CA GLY A 79 11.80 -29.44 17.52
C GLY A 79 12.25 -29.30 18.98
N CYS A 80 12.55 -30.42 19.65
CA CYS A 80 12.91 -30.41 21.08
C CYS A 80 14.29 -29.81 21.39
N GLU A 81 15.09 -29.42 20.40
CA GLU A 81 16.46 -28.94 20.63
C GLU A 81 16.53 -27.49 21.15
N GLY A 82 15.42 -26.75 21.08
CA GLY A 82 15.29 -25.40 21.63
C GLY A 82 16.19 -24.39 20.93
N VAL A 83 15.67 -23.19 20.72
CA VAL A 83 16.49 -22.06 20.30
C VAL A 83 17.35 -21.65 21.50
N SER A 84 18.67 -21.50 21.33
CA SER A 84 19.53 -20.94 22.39
C SER A 84 18.95 -19.60 22.86
N GLU A 85 19.02 -19.29 24.17
CA GLU A 85 18.36 -18.11 24.77
C GLU A 85 18.71 -16.75 24.11
N ASP A 86 19.77 -16.69 23.31
CA ASP A 86 20.26 -15.49 22.61
C ASP A 86 19.92 -15.44 21.09
N ALA A 87 19.30 -16.49 20.52
CA ALA A 87 18.99 -16.52 19.09
C ALA A 87 17.60 -15.95 18.80
N GLU A 88 17.54 -14.98 17.88
CA GLU A 88 16.28 -14.35 17.47
C GLU A 88 15.43 -15.33 16.65
N ALA A 89 14.18 -15.55 17.09
CA ALA A 89 13.22 -16.38 16.37
C ALA A 89 12.94 -15.78 14.98
N MET A 90 13.05 -16.61 13.93
CA MET A 90 12.85 -16.22 12.55
C MET A 90 11.56 -16.83 12.00
N VAL A 91 10.89 -16.10 11.11
CA VAL A 91 9.71 -16.58 10.39
C VAL A 91 9.86 -16.36 8.89
N THR A 92 9.20 -17.21 8.11
CA THR A 92 9.07 -17.05 6.67
C THR A 92 7.68 -16.50 6.36
N VAL A 93 7.62 -15.27 5.87
CA VAL A 93 6.38 -14.62 5.44
C VAL A 93 6.19 -14.91 3.95
N VAL A 94 5.12 -15.65 3.64
CA VAL A 94 4.70 -15.93 2.27
C VAL A 94 3.79 -14.80 1.81
N VAL A 95 4.18 -14.14 0.72
CA VAL A 95 3.44 -13.01 0.15
C VAL A 95 3.18 -13.20 -1.33
N THR A 96 2.07 -12.64 -1.82
CA THR A 96 1.68 -12.71 -3.22
C THR A 96 1.45 -11.32 -3.79
N ASP A 97 1.95 -11.05 -5.00
CA ASP A 97 1.67 -9.80 -5.69
C ASP A 97 0.28 -9.76 -6.36
N ALA A 98 -0.01 -8.69 -7.09
CA ALA A 98 -1.28 -8.54 -7.81
C ALA A 98 -1.44 -9.50 -9.00
N GLU A 99 -0.35 -10.11 -9.48
CA GLU A 99 -0.34 -11.06 -10.60
C GLU A 99 -0.44 -12.52 -10.12
N GLY A 100 -0.41 -12.74 -8.80
CA GLY A 100 -0.49 -14.07 -8.20
C GLY A 100 0.89 -14.71 -7.99
N LYS A 101 2.00 -13.97 -8.16
CA LYS A 101 3.34 -14.51 -7.96
C LYS A 101 3.69 -14.53 -6.46
N GLU A 102 4.05 -15.71 -5.97
CA GLU A 102 4.46 -15.91 -4.58
C GLU A 102 5.94 -15.59 -4.36
N GLN A 103 6.23 -15.05 -3.17
CA GLN A 103 7.56 -14.71 -2.68
C GLN A 103 7.64 -15.08 -1.20
N HIS A 104 8.81 -15.59 -0.79
CA HIS A 104 9.06 -16.02 0.57
C HIS A 104 10.11 -15.10 1.17
N ILE A 105 9.72 -14.29 2.16
CA ILE A 105 10.60 -13.31 2.80
C ILE A 105 10.86 -13.76 4.23
N ARG A 106 12.13 -13.97 4.56
CA ARG A 106 12.55 -14.38 5.90
C ARG A 106 12.89 -13.14 6.73
N MET A 107 12.30 -13.01 7.91
CA MET A 107 12.55 -11.91 8.83
C MET A 107 12.33 -12.35 10.28
N ALA A 108 12.82 -11.56 11.24
CA ALA A 108 12.63 -11.86 12.65
C ALA A 108 11.13 -11.83 13.01
N ASP A 109 10.71 -12.82 13.80
CA ASP A 109 9.36 -12.96 14.31
C ASP A 109 8.88 -11.68 15.04
N LYS A 110 9.74 -11.17 15.92
CA LYS A 110 9.52 -9.92 16.64
C LYS A 110 9.22 -8.73 15.70
N LEU A 111 9.88 -8.66 14.54
CA LEU A 111 9.63 -7.59 13.57
C LEU A 111 8.23 -7.68 12.95
N CYS A 112 7.69 -8.88 12.76
CA CYS A 112 6.31 -9.06 12.30
C CYS A 112 5.31 -8.48 13.31
N TYR A 113 5.52 -8.77 14.62
CA TYR A 113 4.72 -8.20 15.70
C TYR A 113 4.84 -6.68 15.80
N GLU A 114 6.06 -6.15 15.83
CA GLU A 114 6.31 -4.70 15.93
C GLU A 114 5.69 -3.93 14.76
N ARG A 115 5.72 -4.52 13.56
CA ARG A 115 5.13 -3.94 12.34
C ARG A 115 3.66 -4.32 12.12
N ASN A 116 3.05 -5.04 13.06
CA ASN A 116 1.67 -5.50 13.02
C ASN A 116 1.32 -6.21 11.70
N ILE A 117 2.20 -7.08 11.22
CA ILE A 117 2.04 -7.83 9.98
C ILE A 117 1.28 -9.13 10.29
N GLU A 118 0.07 -9.23 9.76
CA GLU A 118 -0.78 -10.41 9.93
C GLU A 118 -1.18 -11.01 8.57
N LYS A 119 -1.67 -12.25 8.58
CA LYS A 119 -2.24 -12.87 7.39
C LYS A 119 -3.37 -12.02 6.80
N GLY A 120 -3.30 -11.77 5.50
CA GLY A 120 -4.25 -10.94 4.75
C GLY A 120 -3.89 -9.46 4.69
N ASP A 121 -2.84 -9.02 5.39
CA ASP A 121 -2.37 -7.64 5.29
C ASP A 121 -1.69 -7.36 3.96
N SER A 122 -1.73 -6.09 3.56
CA SER A 122 -0.95 -5.59 2.43
C SER A 122 0.36 -5.00 2.94
N VAL A 123 1.48 -5.48 2.42
CA VAL A 123 2.85 -5.14 2.82
C VAL A 123 3.68 -4.73 1.59
N MET A 124 4.81 -4.06 1.83
CA MET A 124 5.82 -3.74 0.82
C MET A 124 7.20 -4.19 1.29
N LEU A 125 8.07 -4.51 0.33
CA LEU A 125 9.49 -4.70 0.59
C LEU A 125 10.13 -3.37 0.99
N ASP A 126 10.81 -3.38 2.14
CA ASP A 126 11.59 -2.27 2.65
C ASP A 126 13.02 -2.31 2.13
N LYS A 127 13.77 -1.21 2.35
CA LYS A 127 15.16 -1.10 1.88
C LYS A 127 16.08 -2.15 2.49
N ASP A 128 15.79 -2.56 3.73
CA ASP A 128 16.57 -3.58 4.46
C ASP A 128 16.21 -5.03 4.05
N GLY A 129 15.37 -5.21 3.02
CA GLY A 129 14.93 -6.53 2.54
C GLY A 129 13.81 -7.18 3.37
N THR A 130 13.38 -6.53 4.44
CA THR A 130 12.25 -6.97 5.29
C THR A 130 10.92 -6.39 4.81
N LEU A 131 9.79 -6.84 5.36
CA LEU A 131 8.46 -6.35 4.99
C LEU A 131 7.99 -5.21 5.91
N LYS A 132 7.31 -4.21 5.34
CA LYS A 132 6.61 -3.16 6.09
C LYS A 132 5.14 -3.11 5.68
N GLN A 133 4.26 -2.86 6.65
CA GLN A 133 2.83 -2.72 6.38
C GLN A 133 2.56 -1.49 5.51
N ILE A 134 1.77 -1.67 4.46
CA ILE A 134 1.18 -0.55 3.72
C ILE A 134 -0.11 -0.22 4.46
N CYS A 135 -0.22 0.99 5.01
CA CYS A 135 -1.35 1.52 5.80
C CYS A 135 -2.57 0.58 5.83
N LYS A 136 -2.87 -0.02 7.00
CA LYS A 136 -3.94 -1.00 7.18
C LYS A 136 -5.27 -0.39 6.70
N VAL A 137 -5.66 -0.70 5.47
CA VAL A 137 -6.93 -0.23 4.94
C VAL A 137 -8.00 -1.03 5.67
N PRO A 138 -8.91 -0.39 6.43
CA PRO A 138 -9.90 -1.11 7.20
C PRO A 138 -10.69 -2.01 6.25
N ALA A 139 -10.60 -3.33 6.48
CA ALA A 139 -11.36 -4.29 5.71
C ALA A 139 -12.84 -3.89 5.80
N LYS A 140 -13.50 -3.73 4.64
CA LYS A 140 -14.95 -3.54 4.61
C LYS A 140 -15.57 -4.74 5.33
N LYS A 141 -16.05 -4.56 6.57
CA LYS A 141 -16.94 -5.54 7.21
C LYS A 141 -18.09 -5.73 6.23
N LYS A 142 -18.19 -6.93 5.63
CA LYS A 142 -19.40 -7.34 4.93
C LYS A 142 -20.51 -7.30 5.98
N LYS A 143 -21.42 -6.34 5.83
CA LYS A 143 -22.70 -6.33 6.54
C LYS A 143 -23.58 -7.43 5.97
#